data_AF-A0A2V6U7T1-F1
#
_entry.id   AF-A0A2V6U7T1-F1
#
_cell.length_a   1.000
_cell.length_b   1.000
_cell.length_c   1.000
_cell.angle_alpha   90.00
_cell.angle_beta   90.00
_cell.angle_gamma   90.00
#
_symmetry.space_group_name_H-M   'P 1'
#
loop_
_entity.id
_entity.type
_entity.pdbx_description
1 polymer ?
#
loop_
_entity_poly.entity_id
_entity_poly.type
_entity_poly.pdbx_seq_one_letter_code
_entity_poly.pdbx_strand_id
1 'polypeptide(L)'
;MLHLAGRYPMGGIGWQAVHYLVGLRRLGHDVFYVEDAGAPPYDPRTRSVVEECAYGVEFLRRTMDRFDLGDRWAYWDQSSGRCHGLDRRDLLGLYGEADALLNPASFSTRTPITPPTARTSGSPGARSLCRGTAGRRRGRRSSSTCGTTAPIRPARCSRRLRP
;
A
#
# COMPACT_ATOMS: atom_id res chain seq x y z
N MET A 1 -5.03 -4.45 -3.97
CA MET A 1 -5.21 -3.29 -4.87
C MET A 1 -5.60 -2.09 -4.04
N LEU A 2 -4.79 -1.03 -4.08
CA LEU A 2 -5.07 0.25 -3.44
C LEU A 2 -5.87 1.16 -4.39
N HIS A 3 -6.97 1.73 -3.91
CA HIS A 3 -7.85 2.58 -4.73
C HIS A 3 -8.62 3.62 -3.86
N LEU A 4 -9.68 4.20 -4.43
CA LEU A 4 -10.47 5.32 -3.86
C LEU A 4 -11.99 5.17 -4.02
N ALA A 5 -12.48 3.97 -4.32
CA ALA A 5 -13.89 3.75 -4.61
C ALA A 5 -14.78 3.98 -3.38
N GLY A 6 -14.25 3.87 -2.16
CA GLY A 6 -14.95 4.26 -0.94
C GLY A 6 -14.96 5.78 -0.75
N ARG A 7 -13.83 6.46 -0.99
CA ARG A 7 -13.72 7.92 -0.91
C ARG A 7 -14.53 8.63 -1.98
N TYR A 8 -14.63 8.08 -3.18
CA TYR A 8 -15.46 8.61 -4.27
C TYR A 8 -16.40 7.51 -4.79
N PRO A 9 -17.54 7.27 -4.09
CA PRO A 9 -18.47 6.19 -4.35
C PRO A 9 -19.37 6.49 -5.56
N MET A 10 -18.72 6.58 -6.72
CA MET A 10 -19.31 6.79 -8.03
C MET A 10 -19.17 5.52 -8.87
N GLY A 11 -20.19 5.20 -9.67
CA GLY A 11 -20.22 3.98 -10.47
C GLY A 11 -18.98 3.78 -11.36
N GLY A 12 -18.48 4.86 -11.98
CA GLY A 12 -17.26 4.80 -12.81
C GLY A 12 -15.99 4.45 -12.02
N ILE A 13 -15.84 5.01 -10.82
CA ILE A 13 -14.69 4.73 -9.94
C ILE A 13 -14.79 3.29 -9.39
N GLY A 14 -15.99 2.87 -8.99
CA GLY A 14 -16.24 1.50 -8.56
C GLY A 14 -15.96 0.48 -9.68
N TRP A 15 -16.41 0.77 -10.90
CA TRP A 15 -16.13 -0.07 -12.07
C TRP A 15 -14.64 -0.22 -12.35
N GLN A 16 -13.88 0.88 -12.29
CA GLN A 16 -12.43 0.84 -12.45
C GLN A 16 -11.78 -0.12 -11.43
N ALA A 17 -12.20 -0.05 -10.15
CA ALA A 17 -11.68 -0.93 -9.12
C ALA A 17 -12.01 -2.41 -9.39
N VAL A 18 -13.28 -2.71 -9.64
CA VAL A 18 -13.75 -4.08 -9.83
C VAL A 18 -13.16 -4.71 -11.09
N HIS A 19 -13.03 -3.97 -12.19
CA HIS A 19 -12.50 -4.52 -13.44
C HIS A 19 -11.09 -5.11 -13.25
N TYR A 20 -10.22 -4.45 -12.47
CA TYR A 20 -8.92 -5.00 -12.11
C TYR A 20 -9.02 -6.20 -11.17
N LEU A 21 -9.82 -6.10 -10.09
CA LEU A 21 -9.97 -7.17 -9.12
C LEU A 21 -10.49 -8.46 -9.76
N VAL A 22 -11.58 -8.36 -10.53
CA VAL A 22 -12.19 -9.50 -11.24
C VAL A 22 -11.24 -10.03 -12.30
N GLY A 23 -10.56 -9.16 -13.06
CA GLY A 23 -9.57 -9.57 -14.05
C GLY A 23 -8.44 -10.39 -13.44
N LEU A 24 -7.84 -9.90 -12.36
CA LEU A 24 -6.76 -10.58 -11.64
C LEU A 24 -7.24 -11.87 -10.98
N ARG A 25 -8.45 -11.88 -10.41
CA ARG A 25 -9.05 -13.08 -9.83
C ARG A 25 -9.25 -14.17 -10.88
N ARG A 26 -9.71 -13.81 -12.08
CA ARG A 26 -9.85 -14.74 -13.22
C ARG A 26 -8.52 -15.31 -13.70
N LEU A 27 -7.42 -14.58 -13.51
CA LEU A 27 -6.06 -15.07 -13.77
C LEU A 27 -5.52 -15.98 -12.65
N GLY A 28 -6.28 -16.18 -11.57
CA GLY A 28 -5.92 -17.07 -10.46
C GLY A 28 -5.20 -16.39 -9.30
N HIS A 29 -5.14 -15.05 -9.28
CA HIS A 29 -4.55 -14.32 -8.16
C HIS A 29 -5.47 -14.31 -6.94
N ASP A 30 -4.86 -14.23 -5.76
CA ASP A 30 -5.54 -13.90 -4.52
C ASP A 30 -5.58 -12.38 -4.37
N VAL A 31 -6.77 -11.80 -4.41
CA VAL A 31 -6.93 -10.35 -4.56
C VAL A 31 -7.75 -9.78 -3.42
N PHE A 32 -7.34 -8.58 -3.02
CA PHE A 32 -7.99 -7.77 -2.00
C PHE A 32 -8.11 -6.32 -2.49
N TYR A 33 -9.24 -5.69 -2.18
CA TYR A 33 -9.40 -4.24 -2.29
C TYR A 33 -8.93 -3.57 -0.99
N VAL A 34 -8.18 -2.49 -1.08
CA VAL A 34 -7.77 -1.73 0.11
C VAL A 34 -7.89 -0.25 -0.18
N GLU A 35 -8.29 0.50 0.83
CA GLU A 35 -8.27 1.96 0.84
C GLU A 35 -7.77 2.47 2.20
N ASP A 36 -6.56 3.03 2.21
CA ASP A 36 -5.86 3.47 3.43
C ASP A 36 -5.37 4.92 3.38
N ALA A 37 -5.85 5.71 2.42
CA ALA A 37 -5.39 7.08 2.20
C ALA A 37 -5.75 8.06 3.33
N GLY A 38 -6.75 7.71 4.17
CA GLY A 38 -7.15 8.49 5.34
C GLY A 38 -7.80 9.85 5.05
N ALA A 39 -8.13 10.15 3.79
CA ALA A 39 -8.71 11.43 3.45
C ALA A 39 -10.25 11.42 3.54
N PRO A 40 -10.89 12.56 3.87
CA PRO A 40 -12.34 12.65 3.96
C PRO A 40 -13.06 12.19 2.67
N PRO A 41 -14.15 11.42 2.80
CA PRO A 41 -14.94 10.91 1.69
C PRO A 41 -15.82 12.00 1.05
N TYR A 42 -16.18 11.78 -0.21
CA TYR A 42 -17.18 12.54 -0.95
C TYR A 42 -18.53 11.82 -0.89
N ASP A 43 -19.59 12.54 -0.52
CA ASP A 43 -20.96 12.04 -0.59
C ASP A 43 -21.68 12.61 -1.84
N PRO A 44 -22.02 11.79 -2.84
CA PRO A 44 -22.68 12.25 -4.05
C PRO A 44 -24.13 12.72 -3.82
N ARG A 45 -24.75 12.39 -2.68
CA ARG A 45 -26.11 12.81 -2.33
C ARG A 45 -26.15 14.28 -1.93
N THR A 46 -25.12 14.74 -1.22
CA THR A 46 -24.95 16.13 -0.78
C THR A 46 -24.02 16.92 -1.71
N ARG A 47 -23.32 16.22 -2.62
CA ARG A 47 -22.31 16.76 -3.52
C ARG A 47 -21.16 17.46 -2.81
N SER A 48 -20.80 16.98 -1.63
CA SER A 48 -19.77 17.58 -0.78
C SER A 48 -18.80 16.53 -0.24
N VAL A 49 -17.62 16.99 0.14
CA VAL A 49 -16.78 16.25 1.08
C VAL A 49 -17.47 16.28 2.44
N VAL A 50 -17.50 15.14 3.12
CA VAL A 50 -18.13 14.92 4.43
C VAL A 50 -17.15 14.23 5.37
N GLU A 51 -17.42 14.25 6.67
CA GLU A 51 -16.61 13.53 7.65
C GLU A 51 -17.03 12.05 7.72
N GLU A 52 -18.32 11.75 7.58
CA GLU A 52 -18.84 10.40 7.74
C GLU A 52 -18.61 9.51 6.51
N CYS A 53 -17.95 8.37 6.71
CA CYS A 53 -17.67 7.41 5.65
C CYS A 53 -18.79 6.40 5.35
N ALA A 54 -19.92 6.44 6.08
CA ALA A 54 -20.95 5.42 6.04
C ALA A 54 -21.48 5.10 4.62
N TYR A 55 -21.67 6.13 3.79
CA TYR A 55 -22.13 5.94 2.41
C TYR A 55 -21.07 5.24 1.53
N GLY A 56 -19.81 5.66 1.63
CA GLY A 56 -18.69 5.06 0.89
C GLY A 56 -18.43 3.62 1.31
N VAL A 57 -18.48 3.34 2.62
CA VAL A 57 -18.35 1.99 3.19
C VAL A 57 -19.47 1.07 2.69
N GLU A 58 -20.73 1.53 2.72
CA GLU A 58 -21.86 0.73 2.22
C GLU A 58 -21.79 0.51 0.71
N PHE A 59 -21.33 1.51 -0.05
CA PHE A 59 -21.06 1.37 -1.47
C PHE A 59 -20.01 0.30 -1.75
N LEU A 60 -18.89 0.30 -1.01
CA LEU A 60 -17.85 -0.72 -1.12
C LEU A 60 -18.40 -2.10 -0.77
N ARG A 61 -19.06 -2.25 0.38
CA ARG A 61 -19.62 -3.54 0.82
C ARG A 61 -20.52 -4.14 -0.27
N ARG A 62 -21.52 -3.38 -0.75
CA ARG A 62 -22.42 -3.84 -1.81
C ARG A 62 -21.70 -4.18 -3.11
N THR A 63 -20.69 -3.39 -3.46
CA THR A 63 -19.91 -3.62 -4.68
C THR A 63 -19.11 -4.91 -4.55
N MET A 64 -18.41 -5.12 -3.44
CA MET A 64 -17.59 -6.31 -3.22
C MET A 64 -18.44 -7.58 -3.10
N ASP A 65 -19.57 -7.52 -2.39
CA ASP A 65 -20.53 -8.63 -2.28
C ASP A 65 -21.03 -9.09 -3.66
N ARG A 66 -21.26 -8.16 -4.59
CA ARG A 66 -21.73 -8.47 -5.95
C ARG A 66 -20.73 -9.26 -6.80
N PHE A 67 -19.44 -9.20 -6.47
CA PHE A 67 -18.37 -9.84 -7.22
C PHE A 67 -17.64 -10.93 -6.43
N ASP A 68 -18.30 -11.49 -5.39
CA ASP A 68 -17.76 -12.54 -4.53
C ASP A 68 -16.46 -12.12 -3.80
N LEU A 69 -16.39 -10.85 -3.40
CA LEU A 69 -15.26 -10.23 -2.69
C LEU A 69 -15.67 -9.65 -1.33
N GLY A 70 -16.83 -10.01 -0.79
CA GLY A 70 -17.39 -9.44 0.44
C GLY A 70 -16.50 -9.57 1.68
N ASP A 71 -15.63 -10.58 1.70
CA ASP A 71 -14.61 -10.88 2.72
C ASP A 71 -13.20 -10.37 2.35
N ARG A 72 -13.05 -9.69 1.22
CA ARG A 72 -11.75 -9.37 0.58
C ARG A 72 -11.54 -7.89 0.34
N TRP A 73 -11.95 -7.07 1.30
CA TRP A 73 -11.77 -5.63 1.21
C TRP A 73 -11.48 -4.99 2.56
N ALA A 74 -10.78 -3.86 2.54
CA ALA A 74 -10.53 -3.05 3.72
C ALA A 74 -10.69 -1.56 3.38
N TYR A 75 -11.32 -0.81 4.29
CA TYR A 75 -11.38 0.64 4.25
C TYR A 75 -10.98 1.20 5.62
N TRP A 76 -9.91 2.00 5.67
CA TRP A 76 -9.45 2.65 6.88
C TRP A 76 -10.12 4.03 7.04
N ASP A 77 -11.05 4.11 7.99
CA ASP A 77 -11.63 5.37 8.43
C ASP A 77 -10.69 6.03 9.44
N GLN A 78 -9.93 7.04 8.98
CA GLN A 78 -8.99 7.77 9.83
C GLN A 78 -9.71 8.59 10.90
N SER A 79 -10.93 9.07 10.64
CA SER A 79 -11.68 9.93 11.57
C SER A 79 -12.10 9.17 12.83
N SER A 80 -12.58 7.94 12.67
CA SER A 80 -12.99 7.07 13.78
C SER A 80 -11.90 6.11 14.26
N GLY A 81 -10.80 5.98 13.50
CA GLY A 81 -9.74 5.00 13.75
C GLY A 81 -10.17 3.55 13.55
N ARG A 82 -11.24 3.32 12.77
CA ARG A 82 -11.80 1.99 12.50
C ARG A 82 -11.43 1.50 11.11
N CYS A 83 -11.32 0.18 10.98
CA CYS A 83 -11.21 -0.49 9.69
C CYS A 83 -12.54 -1.19 9.39
N HIS A 84 -13.06 -1.00 8.19
CA HIS A 84 -14.26 -1.68 7.69
C HIS A 84 -13.88 -2.78 6.70
N GLY A 85 -14.65 -3.86 6.66
CA GLY A 85 -14.27 -5.08 5.95
C GLY A 85 -13.33 -5.91 6.81
N LEU A 86 -12.09 -6.10 6.38
CA LEU A 86 -11.03 -6.66 7.22
C LEU A 86 -10.75 -5.78 8.44
N ASP A 87 -10.36 -6.41 9.55
CA ASP A 87 -9.85 -5.66 10.69
C ASP A 87 -8.42 -5.15 10.45
N ARG A 88 -7.95 -4.27 11.34
CA ARG A 88 -6.66 -3.59 11.17
C ARG A 88 -5.46 -4.55 11.24
N ARG A 89 -5.54 -5.61 12.04
CA ARG A 89 -4.46 -6.61 12.15
C ARG A 89 -4.36 -7.41 10.87
N ASP A 90 -5.48 -7.87 10.35
CA ASP A 90 -5.53 -8.65 9.11
C ASP A 90 -5.06 -7.81 7.91
N LEU A 91 -5.46 -6.54 7.84
CA LEU A 91 -4.95 -5.61 6.83
C LEU A 91 -3.42 -5.42 6.89
N LEU A 92 -2.85 -5.30 8.10
CA LEU A 92 -1.40 -5.18 8.25
C LEU A 92 -0.67 -6.48 7.89
N GLY A 93 -1.24 -7.64 8.23
CA GLY A 93 -0.73 -8.95 7.81
C GLY A 93 -0.74 -9.09 6.30
N LEU A 94 -1.85 -8.74 5.65
CA LEU A 94 -2.01 -8.72 4.20
C LEU A 94 -0.92 -7.88 3.52
N TYR A 95 -0.58 -6.71 4.06
CA TYR A 95 0.51 -5.91 3.53
C TYR A 95 1.89 -6.54 3.67
N GLY A 96 2.12 -7.35 4.72
CA GLY A 96 3.37 -8.08 4.91
C GLY A 96 3.52 -9.29 3.99
N GLU A 97 2.41 -9.90 3.60
CA GLU A 97 2.37 -11.13 2.79
C GLU A 97 2.17 -10.87 1.29
N ALA A 98 1.70 -9.67 0.91
CA ALA A 98 1.36 -9.37 -0.48
C ALA A 98 2.59 -9.43 -1.41
N ASP A 99 2.49 -10.25 -2.46
CA ASP A 99 3.48 -10.30 -3.54
C ASP A 99 3.58 -9.00 -4.34
N ALA A 100 2.47 -8.25 -4.44
CA ALA A 100 2.38 -7.02 -5.20
C ALA A 100 1.31 -6.04 -4.67
N LEU A 101 1.64 -4.76 -4.72
CA LEU A 101 0.70 -3.66 -4.47
C LEU A 101 0.41 -2.92 -5.78
N LEU A 102 -0.82 -3.04 -6.28
CA LEU A 102 -1.29 -2.25 -7.41
C LEU A 102 -1.97 -0.98 -6.90
N ASN A 103 -1.47 0.19 -7.32
CA ASN A 103 -2.04 1.49 -7.02
C ASN A 103 -2.26 2.28 -8.33
N PRO A 104 -3.28 1.94 -9.14
CA PRO A 104 -3.54 2.62 -10.42
C PRO A 104 -4.06 4.05 -10.22
N ALA A 105 -4.49 4.41 -9.01
CA ALA A 105 -4.99 5.73 -8.69
C ALA A 105 -3.99 6.52 -7.84
N SER A 106 -2.87 6.87 -8.46
CA SER A 106 -1.66 7.49 -7.87
C SER A 106 -1.83 8.86 -7.20
N PHE A 107 -3.00 9.23 -6.69
CA PHE A 107 -3.20 10.43 -5.87
C PHE A 107 -3.18 10.15 -4.36
N SER A 108 -3.22 8.87 -3.93
CA SER A 108 -3.03 8.51 -2.53
C SER A 108 -1.55 8.63 -2.16
N THR A 109 -1.15 9.78 -1.60
CA THR A 109 0.11 9.90 -0.89
C THR A 109 0.03 9.02 0.35
N ARG A 110 0.70 7.86 0.33
CA ARG A 110 0.83 7.02 1.51
C ARG A 110 1.51 7.85 2.59
N THR A 111 0.78 8.24 3.63
CA THR A 111 1.43 8.53 4.90
C THR A 111 1.83 7.16 5.43
N PRO A 112 3.12 6.85 5.62
CA PRO A 112 3.49 5.56 6.18
C PRO A 112 2.76 5.40 7.51
N ILE A 113 2.14 4.24 7.71
CA ILE A 113 1.73 3.81 9.04
C ILE A 113 3.05 3.61 9.79
N THR A 114 3.56 4.66 10.42
CA THR A 114 4.65 4.49 11.38
C THR A 114 4.06 3.63 12.49
N PRO A 115 4.55 2.39 12.74
CA PRO A 115 4.26 1.76 14.01
C PRO A 115 4.68 2.77 15.10
N PRO A 116 3.96 2.90 16.22
CA PRO A 116 4.40 3.77 17.30
C PRO A 116 5.83 3.33 17.65
N THR A 117 6.81 4.16 17.28
CA THR A 117 8.20 3.92 17.66
C THR A 117 8.18 3.89 19.16
N ALA A 118 8.61 2.75 19.72
CA ALA A 118 8.84 2.61 21.14
C ALA A 118 9.66 3.83 21.57
N ARG A 119 9.04 4.70 22.35
CA ARG A 119 9.66 5.91 22.86
C ARG A 119 10.68 5.43 23.88
N THR A 120 11.90 5.12 23.44
CA THR A 120 13.01 4.90 24.34
C THR A 120 13.30 6.24 25.00
N SER A 121 12.84 6.36 26.24
CA SER A 121 13.23 7.42 27.16
C SER A 121 14.75 7.33 27.37
N GLY A 122 15.50 8.13 26.63
CA GLY A 122 16.92 8.36 26.84
C GLY A 122 17.15 9.83 27.16
N SER A 123 17.43 10.14 28.43
CA SER A 123 17.82 11.48 28.90
C SER A 123 19.06 12.01 28.17
N PRO A 124 19.20 13.34 28.01
CA PRO A 124 20.35 13.94 27.34
C PRO A 124 21.55 13.98 28.30
N GLY A 125 22.64 13.31 27.92
CA GLY A 125 23.87 13.32 28.70
C GLY A 125 25.12 13.01 27.86
N ALA A 126 26.08 13.91 27.95
CA ALA A 126 27.50 13.78 27.61
C ALA A 126 27.97 14.01 26.16
N ARG A 127 28.66 15.15 26.00
CA ARG A 127 29.58 15.53 24.92
C ARG A 127 30.86 14.69 24.96
N SER A 128 31.45 14.42 23.79
CA SER A 128 32.91 14.31 23.53
C SER A 128 33.06 14.15 22.01
N LEU A 129 33.43 15.15 21.18
CA LEU A 129 34.73 15.85 21.05
C LEU A 129 35.93 14.91 20.84
N CYS A 130 36.02 14.35 19.63
CA CYS A 130 37.30 13.93 19.05
C CYS A 130 37.53 14.66 17.72
N ARG A 131 38.43 15.64 17.76
CA ARG A 131 39.07 16.25 16.58
C ARG A 131 40.09 15.27 16.02
N GLY A 132 40.13 15.11 14.70
CA GLY A 132 41.17 14.40 13.96
C GLY A 132 41.51 15.16 12.68
N THR A 133 42.79 15.43 12.50
CA THR A 133 43.42 16.48 11.69
C THR A 133 43.47 16.25 10.18
N ALA A 134 43.55 17.36 9.44
CA ALA A 134 43.78 17.45 8.01
C ALA A 134 45.14 16.86 7.57
N GLY A 135 45.15 16.15 6.44
CA GLY A 135 46.35 15.74 5.71
C GLY A 135 46.13 15.86 4.21
N ARG A 136 46.86 16.79 3.58
CA ARG A 136 46.80 17.14 2.15
C ARG A 136 47.92 16.42 1.41
N ARG A 137 47.65 15.67 0.32
CA ARG A 137 48.55 15.58 -0.85
C ARG A 137 47.93 14.89 -2.07
N ARG A 138 48.38 15.39 -3.22
CA ARG A 138 48.01 15.13 -4.62
C ARG A 138 48.41 13.72 -5.09
N GLY A 139 47.71 13.20 -6.10
CA GLY A 139 48.16 12.04 -6.87
C GLY A 139 47.28 11.75 -8.09
N ARG A 140 47.88 11.35 -9.20
CA ARG A 140 47.36 11.34 -10.57
C ARG A 140 46.45 10.14 -10.90
N ARG A 141 45.74 10.33 -12.02
CA ARG A 141 45.07 9.36 -12.91
C ARG A 141 45.69 7.95 -12.93
N SER A 142 44.84 6.93 -12.92
CA SER A 142 44.92 5.80 -13.85
C SER A 142 43.60 5.01 -13.85
N SER A 143 43.23 4.59 -15.04
CA SER A 143 42.17 3.66 -15.40
C SER A 143 42.37 2.28 -14.79
N SER A 144 41.31 1.68 -14.27
CA SER A 144 41.18 0.22 -14.18
C SER A 144 39.73 -0.21 -14.36
N THR A 145 39.56 -1.11 -15.32
CA THR A 145 38.40 -1.97 -15.56
C THR A 145 38.21 -3.00 -14.45
N CYS A 146 36.98 -3.55 -14.41
CA CYS A 146 36.57 -4.88 -13.96
C CYS A 146 35.71 -4.90 -12.68
N GLY A 147 34.49 -5.44 -12.84
CA GLY A 147 33.50 -5.59 -11.78
C GLY A 147 32.18 -6.16 -12.32
N THR A 148 32.25 -7.33 -12.95
CA THR A 148 31.13 -8.18 -13.37
C THR A 148 30.08 -8.31 -12.26
N THR A 149 28.81 -8.00 -12.54
CA THR A 149 27.66 -8.40 -11.71
C THR A 149 26.73 -9.27 -12.55
N ALA A 150 26.37 -10.43 -11.99
CA ALA A 150 25.78 -11.59 -12.64
C ALA A 150 24.39 -11.37 -13.29
N PRO A 151 24.01 -12.18 -14.31
CA PRO A 151 22.68 -12.13 -14.88
C PRO A 151 21.63 -12.74 -13.93
N ILE A 152 20.48 -12.06 -13.84
CA ILE A 152 19.27 -12.49 -13.13
C ILE A 152 18.77 -13.81 -13.75
N ARG A 153 18.64 -14.87 -12.94
CA ARG A 153 18.03 -16.14 -13.38
C ARG A 153 16.51 -15.96 -13.53
N PRO A 154 15.91 -16.37 -14.65
CA PRO A 154 14.45 -16.43 -14.76
C PRO A 154 13.90 -17.57 -13.90
N ALA A 155 12.86 -17.29 -13.13
CA ALA A 155 12.09 -18.28 -12.39
C ALA A 155 11.42 -19.26 -13.36
N ARG A 156 11.78 -20.55 -13.29
CA ARG A 156 11.09 -21.62 -14.01
C ARG A 156 9.75 -21.89 -13.33
N CYS A 157 8.66 -21.45 -13.94
CA CYS A 157 7.31 -21.93 -13.61
C CYS A 157 7.06 -23.25 -14.34
N SER A 158 7.31 -24.38 -13.69
CA SER A 158 6.94 -25.70 -14.21
C SER A 158 5.52 -26.04 -13.81
N ARG A 159 4.53 -25.71 -14.65
CA ARG A 159 3.17 -26.24 -14.49
C ARG A 159 3.04 -27.50 -15.35
N ARG A 160 3.05 -28.66 -14.67
CA ARG A 160 2.65 -29.93 -15.26
C ARG A 160 1.16 -29.84 -15.58
N LEU A 161 0.81 -29.89 -16.86
CA LEU A 161 -0.53 -30.27 -17.28
C LEU A 161 -0.67 -31.77 -16.98
N ARG A 162 -1.70 -32.15 -16.24
CA ARG A 162 -2.18 -33.53 -16.10
C ARG A 162 -3.55 -33.62 -16.79
N PRO A 163 -3.86 -34.81 -17.34
CA PRO A 163 -4.66 -34.99 -18.55
C PRO A 163 -6.13 -34.64 -18.41
#